data_AF-A0A1C6GTW5-F1
#
_entry.id   AF-A0A1C6GTW5-F1
#
_cell.length_a   1.000
_cell.length_b   1.000
_cell.length_c   1.000
_cell.angle_alpha   90.00
_cell.angle_beta   90.00
_cell.angle_gamma   90.00
#
_symmetry.space_group_name_H-M   'P 1'
#
loop_
_entity.id
_entity.type
_entity.pdbx_description
1 polymer ?
#
loop_
_entity_poly.entity_id
_entity_poly.type
_entity_poly.pdbx_seq_one_letter_code
_entity_poly.pdbx_strand_id
1 'polypeptide(L)'
;MPNRIISEKIRTSKSINALSDFQFRLWTYLLTYVDDYGRGSADPELLKGFVFPRRNGVREQDIQKGLEALERNGSILLYDVAGEPYFCLPNWGKYQRIQTKKSKFPEPSENDISRWSTVTHGDSPLESNPESNPNPNTNTKGMRGRVSRFQKPTVEEVRSFCKEQGYALDADYFCNYYESNGWKVGKNDMKDWKATVRNWVKRERAEQSKTGTGAETTYNIEAFEQSGAFDDLDWRP
;
A
#
# COMPACT_ATOMS: atom_id res chain seq x y z
N MET A 1 -15.39 4.30 13.74
CA MET A 1 -14.26 4.32 12.78
C MET A 1 -14.76 3.76 11.46
N PRO A 2 -14.22 4.16 10.29
CA PRO A 2 -14.64 3.56 9.03
C PRO A 2 -14.35 2.05 9.03
N ASN A 3 -15.22 1.27 8.39
CA ASN A 3 -15.01 -0.16 8.21
C ASN A 3 -13.66 -0.39 7.49
N ARG A 4 -12.75 -1.10 8.16
CA ARG A 4 -11.43 -1.42 7.62
C ARG A 4 -11.52 -2.73 6.86
N ILE A 5 -11.36 -2.69 5.53
CA ILE A 5 -11.35 -3.89 4.69
C ILE A 5 -9.91 -4.39 4.61
N ILE A 6 -9.68 -5.64 5.01
CA ILE A 6 -8.37 -6.29 4.89
C ILE A 6 -8.27 -6.94 3.51
N SER A 7 -7.20 -6.62 2.76
CA SER A 7 -6.98 -7.17 1.42
C SER A 7 -6.60 -8.66 1.48
N GLU A 8 -7.13 -9.48 0.58
CA GLU A 8 -6.77 -10.91 0.46
C GLU A 8 -5.26 -11.15 0.29
N LYS A 9 -4.53 -10.17 -0.27
CA LYS A 9 -3.06 -10.24 -0.47
C LYS A 9 -2.27 -10.53 0.82
N ILE A 10 -2.86 -10.30 1.99
CA ILE A 10 -2.22 -10.67 3.26
C ILE A 10 -1.87 -12.16 3.32
N ARG A 11 -2.68 -13.02 2.67
CA ARG A 11 -2.51 -14.49 2.65
C ARG A 11 -1.21 -14.94 2.00
N THR A 12 -0.65 -14.13 1.11
CA THR A 12 0.56 -14.47 0.35
C THR A 12 1.71 -13.48 0.60
N SER A 13 1.51 -12.49 1.46
CA SER A 13 2.54 -11.51 1.79
C SER A 13 3.66 -12.16 2.62
N LYS A 14 4.88 -12.18 2.09
CA LYS A 14 6.03 -12.78 2.79
C LYS A 14 6.29 -12.13 4.15
N SER A 15 6.21 -10.80 4.26
CA SER A 15 6.49 -10.10 5.53
C SER A 15 5.43 -10.39 6.60
N ILE A 16 4.16 -10.49 6.21
CA ILE A 16 3.05 -10.78 7.13
C ILE A 16 3.04 -12.24 7.55
N ASN A 17 3.32 -13.17 6.62
CA ASN A 17 3.36 -14.61 6.93
C ASN A 17 4.63 -15.02 7.70
N ALA A 18 5.62 -14.14 7.82
CA ALA A 18 6.79 -14.35 8.68
C ALA A 18 6.55 -13.97 10.16
N LEU A 19 5.41 -13.35 10.47
CA LEU A 19 5.05 -12.97 11.83
C LEU A 19 4.67 -14.18 12.67
N SER A 20 5.02 -14.15 13.97
CA SER A 20 4.44 -15.07 14.95
C SER A 20 2.96 -14.80 15.17
N ASP A 21 2.23 -15.77 15.74
CA ASP A 21 0.79 -15.62 16.05
C ASP A 21 0.49 -14.39 16.89
N PHE A 22 1.36 -14.06 17.84
CA PHE A 22 1.21 -12.86 18.66
C PHE A 22 1.43 -11.59 17.83
N GLN A 23 2.49 -11.53 17.03
CA GLN A 23 2.80 -10.37 16.20
C GLN A 23 1.71 -10.13 15.14
N PHE A 24 1.20 -11.19 14.51
CA PHE A 24 0.10 -11.10 13.55
C PHE A 24 -1.19 -10.59 14.22
N ARG A 25 -1.48 -11.05 15.44
CA ARG A 25 -2.63 -10.56 16.22
C ARG A 25 -2.49 -9.09 16.61
N LEU A 26 -1.32 -8.71 17.13
CA LEU A 26 -1.00 -7.30 17.43
C LEU A 26 -1.18 -6.45 16.17
N TRP A 27 -0.53 -6.82 15.07
CA TRP A 27 -0.63 -6.12 13.78
C TRP A 27 -2.08 -5.96 13.31
N THR A 28 -2.89 -7.01 13.40
CA THR A 28 -4.31 -6.98 13.00
C THR A 28 -5.11 -6.00 13.85
N TYR A 29 -4.90 -5.98 15.17
CA TYR A 29 -5.57 -5.02 16.05
C TYR A 29 -5.08 -3.58 15.84
N LEU A 30 -3.81 -3.37 15.47
CA LEU A 30 -3.30 -2.05 15.09
C LEU A 30 -4.03 -1.49 13.85
N LEU A 31 -4.41 -2.33 12.86
CA LEU A 31 -5.20 -1.89 11.70
C LEU A 31 -6.54 -1.23 12.09
N THR A 32 -7.13 -1.69 13.19
CA THR A 32 -8.40 -1.15 13.72
C THR A 32 -8.22 -0.01 14.71
N TYR A 33 -6.99 0.23 15.17
CA TYR A 33 -6.66 1.28 16.14
C TYR A 33 -6.23 2.59 15.45
N VAL A 34 -5.50 2.49 14.35
CA VAL A 34 -4.95 3.66 13.64
C VAL A 34 -6.03 4.60 13.08
N ASP A 35 -5.67 5.88 12.96
CA ASP A 35 -6.49 6.86 12.26
C ASP A 35 -6.55 6.61 10.74
N ASP A 36 -7.26 7.47 10.01
CA ASP A 36 -7.43 7.32 8.56
C ASP A 36 -6.14 7.51 7.76
N TYR A 37 -5.07 8.02 8.38
CA TYR A 37 -3.74 8.14 7.81
C TYR A 37 -2.87 6.93 8.12
N GLY A 38 -3.38 5.95 8.88
CA GLY A 38 -2.66 4.75 9.27
C GLY A 38 -1.65 5.02 10.37
N ARG A 39 -1.88 6.04 11.20
CA ARG A 39 -1.00 6.48 12.29
C ARG A 39 -1.64 6.20 13.64
N GLY A 40 -0.82 5.93 14.65
CA GLY A 40 -1.27 5.66 16.03
C GLY A 40 -0.16 5.92 17.05
N SER A 41 -0.53 6.05 18.33
CA SER A 41 0.44 6.03 19.43
C SER A 41 1.08 4.64 19.54
N ALA A 42 2.39 4.62 19.80
CA ALA A 42 3.16 3.40 20.07
C ALA A 42 3.39 3.16 21.57
N ASP A 43 2.73 3.94 22.44
CA ASP A 43 2.75 3.74 23.89
C ASP A 43 2.15 2.36 24.27
N PRO A 44 2.94 1.45 24.86
CA PRO A 44 2.47 0.12 25.24
C PRO A 44 1.33 0.12 26.26
N GLU A 45 1.26 1.10 27.16
CA GLU A 45 0.20 1.19 28.18
C GLU A 45 -1.14 1.54 27.53
N LEU A 46 -1.14 2.55 26.65
CA LEU A 46 -2.32 2.91 25.87
C LEU A 46 -2.74 1.77 24.95
N LEU A 47 -1.78 1.18 24.21
CA LEU A 47 -2.07 0.04 23.33
C LEU A 47 -2.62 -1.15 24.12
N LYS A 48 -2.12 -1.42 25.32
CA LYS A 48 -2.68 -2.47 26.17
C LYS A 48 -4.17 -2.25 26.43
N GLY A 49 -4.57 -1.02 26.75
CA GLY A 49 -5.97 -0.64 26.97
C GLY A 49 -6.84 -0.67 25.71
N PHE A 50 -6.34 -0.18 24.57
CA PHE A 50 -7.15 -0.06 23.34
C PHE A 50 -7.17 -1.33 22.50
N VAL A 51 -6.03 -2.01 22.38
CA VAL A 51 -5.81 -3.14 21.46
C VAL A 51 -6.00 -4.48 22.19
N PHE A 52 -5.75 -4.54 23.50
CA PHE A 52 -5.87 -5.77 24.29
C PHE A 52 -6.68 -5.65 25.60
N PRO A 53 -7.83 -4.94 25.63
CA PRO A 53 -8.55 -4.61 26.87
C PRO A 53 -8.98 -5.85 27.68
N ARG A 54 -9.40 -6.91 27.01
CA ARG A 54 -9.89 -8.16 27.65
C ARG A 54 -8.86 -9.28 27.68
N ARG A 55 -7.62 -9.03 27.23
CA ARG A 55 -6.56 -10.06 27.12
C ARG A 55 -5.58 -9.91 28.26
N ASN A 56 -6.00 -10.26 29.48
CA ASN A 56 -5.24 -10.03 30.71
C ASN A 56 -3.82 -10.66 30.71
N GLY A 57 -3.59 -11.72 29.94
CA GLY A 57 -2.28 -12.35 29.81
C GLY A 57 -1.26 -11.58 28.97
N VAL A 58 -1.70 -10.60 28.16
CA VAL A 58 -0.80 -9.75 27.35
C VAL A 58 -0.30 -8.60 28.21
N ARG A 59 1.02 -8.48 28.37
CA ARG A 59 1.68 -7.41 29.12
C ARG A 59 2.19 -6.32 28.19
N GLU A 60 2.41 -5.13 28.72
CA GLU A 60 3.03 -4.01 27.99
C GLU A 60 4.38 -4.39 27.38
N GLN A 61 5.19 -5.17 28.09
CA GLN A 61 6.47 -5.68 27.58
C GLN A 61 6.30 -6.60 26.35
N ASP A 62 5.20 -7.35 26.25
CA ASP A 62 4.93 -8.18 25.07
C ASP A 62 4.56 -7.29 23.89
N ILE A 63 3.79 -6.23 24.13
CA ILE A 63 3.40 -5.24 23.12
C ILE A 63 4.64 -4.50 22.61
N GLN A 64 5.51 -4.02 23.51
CA GLN A 64 6.78 -3.36 23.17
C GLN A 64 7.63 -4.24 22.25
N LYS A 65 7.91 -5.50 22.66
CA LYS A 65 8.66 -6.46 21.85
C LYS A 65 7.96 -6.76 20.51
N GLY A 66 6.63 -6.79 20.53
CA GLY A 66 5.81 -6.97 19.34
C GLY A 66 5.99 -5.83 18.34
N LEU A 67 5.94 -4.57 18.79
CA LEU A 67 6.15 -3.39 17.96
C LEU A 67 7.54 -3.37 17.34
N GLU A 68 8.59 -3.64 18.12
CA GLU A 68 9.96 -3.73 17.63
C GLU A 68 10.13 -4.84 16.57
N ALA A 69 9.44 -5.97 16.75
CA ALA A 69 9.45 -7.04 15.75
C ALA A 69 8.71 -6.67 14.46
N LEU A 70 7.58 -5.94 14.59
CA LEU A 70 6.82 -5.41 13.45
C LEU A 70 7.57 -4.29 12.73
N GLU A 71 8.43 -3.55 13.41
CA GLU A 71 9.31 -2.57 12.77
C GLU A 71 10.42 -3.29 12.00
N ARG A 72 11.11 -4.22 12.68
CA ARG A 72 12.22 -4.99 12.10
C ARG A 72 11.83 -5.75 10.83
N ASN A 73 10.62 -6.29 10.76
CA ASN A 73 10.15 -7.03 9.58
C ASN A 73 9.53 -6.13 8.49
N GLY A 74 9.45 -4.83 8.72
CA GLY A 74 8.83 -3.90 7.80
C GLY A 74 7.31 -4.06 7.69
N SER A 75 6.61 -4.28 8.80
CA SER A 75 5.14 -4.20 8.87
C SER A 75 4.65 -2.83 9.35
N ILE A 76 5.40 -2.15 10.21
CA ILE A 76 5.14 -0.81 10.74
C ILE A 76 6.42 0.03 10.73
N LEU A 77 6.31 1.35 10.78
CA LEU A 77 7.42 2.26 11.04
C LEU A 77 7.22 2.90 12.42
N LEU A 78 8.18 2.76 13.33
CA LEU A 78 8.19 3.49 14.60
C LEU A 78 8.92 4.83 14.43
N TYR A 79 8.46 5.85 15.14
CA TYR A 79 9.07 7.18 15.15
C TYR A 79 8.67 7.94 16.42
N ASP A 80 9.47 8.94 16.77
CA ASP A 80 9.23 9.79 17.94
C ASP A 80 8.91 11.22 17.51
N VAL A 81 7.95 11.84 18.19
CA VAL A 81 7.64 13.26 18.02
C VAL A 81 7.54 13.91 19.39
N ALA A 82 8.44 14.85 19.67
CA ALA A 82 8.53 15.54 20.96
C ALA A 82 8.69 14.58 22.18
N GLY A 83 9.36 13.44 22.00
CA GLY A 83 9.60 12.45 23.05
C GLY A 83 8.48 11.44 23.24
N GLU A 84 7.40 11.54 22.46
CA GLU A 84 6.28 10.60 22.46
C GLU A 84 6.41 9.59 21.31
N PRO A 85 6.26 8.28 21.58
CA PRO A 85 6.41 7.25 20.58
C PRO A 85 5.14 7.08 19.75
N TYR A 86 5.31 6.99 18.43
CA TYR A 86 4.24 6.76 17.47
C TYR A 86 4.63 5.66 16.48
N PHE A 87 3.62 5.17 15.76
CA PHE A 87 3.84 4.30 14.63
C PHE A 87 2.96 4.68 13.44
N CYS A 88 3.38 4.25 12.25
CA CYS A 88 2.52 4.30 11.07
C CYS A 88 2.60 3.00 10.25
N LEU A 89 1.60 2.79 9.41
CA LEU A 89 1.52 1.70 8.45
C LEU A 89 1.99 2.21 7.07
N PRO A 90 3.23 1.93 6.65
CA PRO A 90 3.83 2.57 5.46
C PRO A 90 3.12 2.28 4.13
N ASN A 91 2.38 1.17 4.03
CA ASN A 91 1.58 0.84 2.85
C ASN A 91 0.09 1.20 2.99
N TRP A 92 -0.31 1.95 4.02
CA TRP A 92 -1.71 2.23 4.34
C TRP A 92 -2.49 2.81 3.16
N GLY A 93 -1.94 3.85 2.51
CA GLY A 93 -2.59 4.53 1.39
C GLY A 93 -2.74 3.70 0.11
N LYS A 94 -2.19 2.48 0.06
CA LYS A 94 -2.42 1.50 -1.02
C LYS A 94 -3.67 0.65 -0.79
N TYR A 95 -4.07 0.48 0.47
CA TYR A 95 -5.13 -0.44 0.89
C TYR A 95 -6.34 0.25 1.50
N GLN A 96 -6.15 1.43 2.09
CA GLN A 96 -7.20 2.17 2.78
C GLN A 96 -7.43 3.54 2.15
N ARG A 97 -8.69 3.95 2.08
CA ARG A 97 -9.10 5.27 1.57
C ARG A 97 -9.08 6.27 2.72
N ILE A 98 -8.37 7.37 2.55
CA ILE A 98 -8.39 8.50 3.49
C ILE A 98 -9.71 9.25 3.29
N GLN A 99 -10.51 9.36 4.35
CA GLN A 99 -11.79 10.08 4.33
C GLN A 99 -11.74 11.38 5.13
N THR A 100 -10.88 11.46 6.16
CA THR A 100 -10.75 12.66 7.00
C THR A 100 -9.72 13.66 6.45
N LYS A 101 -9.98 14.96 6.70
CA LYS A 101 -9.09 16.06 6.30
C LYS A 101 -7.92 16.30 7.25
N LYS A 102 -7.99 15.80 8.49
CA LYS A 102 -6.98 16.00 9.54
C LYS A 102 -6.65 14.68 10.21
N SER A 103 -5.35 14.40 10.36
CA SER A 103 -4.84 13.28 11.15
C SER A 103 -4.95 13.59 12.65
N LYS A 104 -5.13 12.55 13.46
CA LYS A 104 -5.13 12.65 14.92
C LYS A 104 -3.73 12.56 15.52
N PHE A 105 -2.80 11.98 14.76
CA PHE A 105 -1.43 11.68 15.18
C PHE A 105 -0.44 12.45 14.30
N PRO A 106 0.74 12.80 14.83
CA PRO A 106 1.73 13.55 14.06
C PRO A 106 2.26 12.73 12.87
N GLU A 107 2.86 13.41 11.89
CA GLU A 107 3.50 12.76 10.74
C GLU A 107 4.95 12.38 11.08
N PRO A 108 5.43 11.20 10.66
CA PRO A 108 6.87 10.89 10.73
C PRO A 108 7.70 11.90 9.93
N SER A 109 8.93 12.15 10.38
CA SER A 109 9.86 13.02 9.66
C SER A 109 10.40 12.36 8.38
N GLU A 110 10.95 13.15 7.46
CA GLU A 110 11.59 12.63 6.24
C GLU A 110 12.73 11.63 6.53
N ASN A 111 13.43 11.82 7.65
CA ASN A 111 14.47 10.90 8.10
C ASN A 111 13.89 9.53 8.53
N ASP A 112 12.72 9.52 9.18
CA ASP A 112 12.04 8.28 9.55
C ASP A 112 11.59 7.50 8.30
N ILE A 113 11.03 8.22 7.31
CA ILE A 113 10.59 7.64 6.03
C ILE A 113 11.78 7.09 5.22
N SER A 114 12.93 7.76 5.30
CA SER A 114 14.15 7.31 4.64
C SER A 114 14.71 6.04 5.27
N ARG A 115 14.76 5.96 6.61
CA ARG A 115 15.15 4.75 7.38
C ARG A 115 14.32 3.52 7.00
N TRP A 116 13.01 3.70 6.85
CA TRP A 116 12.11 2.64 6.38
C TRP A 116 12.52 2.08 5.01
N SER A 117 12.84 2.99 4.08
CA SER A 117 13.16 2.62 2.70
C SER A 117 14.39 1.71 2.69
N THR A 118 15.42 2.01 3.49
CA THR A 118 16.63 1.19 3.60
C THR A 118 16.39 -0.21 4.19
N VAL A 119 15.45 -0.39 5.11
CA VAL A 119 15.13 -1.70 5.72
C VAL A 119 14.44 -2.66 4.74
N THR A 120 13.71 -2.13 3.75
CA THR A 120 13.02 -2.95 2.74
C THR A 120 13.87 -3.33 1.53
N HIS A 121 15.12 -2.85 1.48
CA HIS A 121 15.99 -3.00 0.32
C HIS A 121 17.24 -3.86 0.65
N GLY A 122 17.14 -5.15 0.32
CA GLY A 122 18.29 -5.99 -0.04
C GLY A 122 18.79 -5.77 -1.48
N ASP A 123 18.34 -4.70 -2.13
CA ASP A 123 18.92 -4.16 -3.36
C ASP A 123 19.47 -2.78 -3.02
N SER A 124 20.80 -2.66 -3.05
CA SER A 124 21.54 -1.47 -2.62
C SER A 124 20.94 -0.17 -3.13
N PRO A 125 20.98 0.91 -2.33
CA PRO A 125 20.92 2.25 -2.86
C PRO A 125 22.05 2.41 -3.88
N LEU A 126 21.73 2.86 -5.09
CA LEU A 126 22.74 3.50 -5.94
C LEU A 126 23.15 4.79 -5.23
N GLU A 127 24.08 4.66 -4.28
CA GLU A 127 24.81 5.81 -3.76
C GLU A 127 25.68 6.34 -4.89
N SER A 128 25.21 7.47 -5.43
CA SER A 128 26.06 8.50 -5.99
C SER A 128 27.17 8.87 -4.99
N ASN A 129 28.42 8.66 -5.37
CA ASN A 129 29.57 9.35 -4.77
C ASN A 129 30.63 9.66 -5.86
N PRO A 130 31.56 10.61 -5.63
CA PRO A 130 31.86 11.72 -6.52
C PRO A 130 33.30 11.67 -7.08
N GLU A 131 33.64 12.64 -7.94
CA GLU A 131 35.01 13.00 -8.40
C GLU A 131 35.67 12.02 -9.40
N SER A 132 36.27 12.39 -10.54
CA SER A 132 36.79 13.66 -11.05
C SER A 132 36.85 13.70 -12.60
N ASN A 133 36.64 14.90 -13.13
CA ASN A 133 37.02 15.56 -14.41
C ASN A 133 38.11 14.92 -15.34
N PRO A 134 38.15 15.24 -16.67
CA PRO A 134 38.12 16.62 -17.16
C PRO A 134 37.29 16.94 -18.42
N ASN A 135 36.67 18.12 -18.33
CA ASN A 135 36.41 19.15 -19.34
C ASN A 135 37.04 18.94 -20.75
N PRO A 136 36.32 19.37 -21.80
CA PRO A 136 36.77 20.63 -22.39
C PRO A 136 35.66 21.68 -22.45
N ASN A 137 36.09 22.85 -22.01
CA ASN A 137 35.42 24.12 -22.04
C ASN A 137 35.11 24.52 -23.49
N THR A 138 33.84 24.71 -23.84
CA THR A 138 33.44 25.82 -24.72
C THR A 138 32.09 26.35 -24.29
N ASN A 139 32.14 27.57 -23.74
CA ASN A 139 31.07 28.56 -23.63
C ASN A 139 29.95 28.44 -24.68
N THR A 140 28.71 28.31 -24.23
CA THR A 140 27.60 29.17 -24.74
C THR A 140 26.50 29.30 -23.68
N LYS A 141 26.24 30.56 -23.31
CA LYS A 141 25.09 31.03 -22.53
C LYS A 141 23.76 30.63 -23.18
N GLY A 142 22.83 30.16 -22.35
CA GLY A 142 21.40 30.49 -22.44
C GLY A 142 20.50 29.59 -23.29
N MET A 143 19.72 28.74 -22.61
CA MET A 143 18.25 28.63 -22.78
C MET A 143 17.69 27.57 -21.83
N ARG A 144 16.71 27.96 -20.99
CA ARG A 144 15.90 27.04 -20.18
C ARG A 144 15.07 26.15 -21.12
N GLY A 145 15.45 24.87 -21.25
CA GLY A 145 14.67 23.86 -21.95
C GLY A 145 13.46 23.42 -21.13
N ARG A 146 12.27 23.76 -21.61
CA ARG A 146 10.96 23.33 -21.09
C ARG A 146 10.89 21.81 -21.05
N VAL A 147 10.59 21.24 -19.88
CA VAL A 147 10.33 19.79 -19.72
C VAL A 147 9.20 19.40 -20.67
N SER A 148 9.44 18.41 -21.54
CA SER A 148 8.45 17.88 -22.47
C SER A 148 7.22 17.43 -21.69
N ARG A 149 6.06 18.05 -21.95
CA ARG A 149 4.80 17.65 -21.32
C ARG A 149 4.37 16.31 -21.91
N PHE A 150 3.74 15.48 -21.09
CA PHE A 150 3.12 14.24 -21.52
C PHE A 150 2.20 14.48 -22.72
N GLN A 151 2.37 13.70 -23.79
CA GLN A 151 1.49 13.72 -24.94
C GLN A 151 0.50 12.57 -24.82
N LYS A 152 -0.78 12.95 -24.72
CA LYS A 152 -1.89 11.99 -24.71
C LYS A 152 -1.91 11.28 -26.08
N PRO A 153 -1.92 9.94 -26.14
CA PRO A 153 -2.08 9.23 -27.39
C PRO A 153 -3.47 9.43 -27.97
N THR A 154 -3.54 9.35 -29.28
CA THR A 154 -4.78 9.17 -30.00
C THR A 154 -5.20 7.70 -29.98
N VAL A 155 -6.50 7.45 -30.16
CA VAL A 155 -7.06 6.09 -30.25
C VAL A 155 -6.34 5.27 -31.34
N GLU A 156 -6.00 5.92 -32.46
CA GLU A 156 -5.34 5.24 -33.57
C GLU A 156 -3.89 4.83 -33.22
N GLU A 157 -3.14 5.65 -32.48
CA GLU A 157 -1.80 5.29 -32.00
C GLU A 157 -1.85 4.09 -31.04
N VAL A 158 -2.85 4.05 -30.14
CA VAL A 158 -3.06 2.90 -29.25
C VAL A 158 -3.43 1.65 -30.04
N ARG A 159 -4.34 1.78 -31.02
CA ARG A 159 -4.78 0.68 -31.89
C ARG A 159 -3.63 0.10 -32.70
N SER A 160 -2.80 0.95 -33.33
CA SER A 160 -1.60 0.53 -34.06
C SER A 160 -0.63 -0.21 -33.15
N PHE A 161 -0.36 0.33 -31.96
CA PHE A 161 0.55 -0.29 -30.99
C PHE A 161 0.03 -1.66 -30.51
N CYS A 162 -1.26 -1.78 -30.20
CA CYS A 162 -1.86 -3.06 -29.82
C CYS A 162 -1.80 -4.10 -30.95
N LYS A 163 -2.06 -3.67 -32.19
CA LYS A 163 -1.97 -4.54 -33.37
C LYS A 163 -0.55 -5.04 -33.63
N GLU A 164 0.46 -4.17 -33.54
CA GLU A 164 1.87 -4.52 -33.69
C GLU A 164 2.35 -5.52 -32.62
N GLN A 165 1.87 -5.37 -31.38
CA GLN A 165 2.29 -6.21 -30.25
C GLN A 165 1.43 -7.47 -30.08
N GLY A 166 0.40 -7.67 -30.91
CA GLY A 166 -0.52 -8.81 -30.80
C GLY A 166 -1.40 -8.78 -29.54
N TYR A 167 -1.73 -7.57 -29.05
CA TYR A 167 -2.58 -7.37 -27.88
C TYR A 167 -4.05 -7.22 -28.27
N ALA A 168 -4.91 -8.07 -27.71
CA ALA A 168 -6.36 -7.95 -27.81
C ALA A 168 -6.89 -6.98 -26.75
N LEU A 169 -6.60 -5.69 -26.93
CA LEU A 169 -7.05 -4.61 -26.04
C LEU A 169 -7.93 -3.65 -26.83
N ASP A 170 -9.07 -3.25 -26.23
CA ASP A 170 -9.95 -2.23 -26.78
C ASP A 170 -9.31 -0.83 -26.61
N ALA A 171 -8.80 -0.28 -27.72
CA ALA A 171 -8.11 1.01 -27.75
C ALA A 171 -9.02 2.19 -27.41
N ASP A 172 -10.29 2.12 -27.83
CA ASP A 172 -11.29 3.16 -27.58
C ASP A 172 -11.62 3.20 -26.08
N TYR A 173 -11.85 2.02 -25.47
CA TYR A 173 -12.08 1.92 -24.03
C TYR A 173 -10.88 2.40 -23.20
N PHE A 174 -9.65 2.04 -23.61
CA PHE A 174 -8.43 2.50 -22.93
C PHE A 174 -8.28 4.03 -22.94
N CYS A 175 -8.49 4.67 -24.10
CA CYS A 175 -8.39 6.12 -24.20
C CYS A 175 -9.49 6.82 -23.39
N ASN A 176 -10.73 6.35 -23.46
CA ASN A 176 -11.85 6.92 -22.71
C ASN A 176 -11.64 6.81 -21.18
N TYR A 177 -11.13 5.67 -20.71
CA TYR A 177 -10.82 5.46 -19.30
C TYR A 177 -9.80 6.49 -18.79
N TYR A 178 -8.69 6.67 -19.51
CA TYR A 178 -7.65 7.60 -19.09
C TYR A 178 -7.98 9.08 -19.36
N GLU A 179 -8.81 9.39 -20.36
CA GLU A 179 -9.31 10.76 -20.54
C GLU A 179 -10.20 11.17 -19.36
N SER A 180 -11.09 10.28 -18.89
CA SER A 180 -11.98 10.56 -17.76
C SER A 180 -11.27 10.71 -16.41
N ASN A 181 -10.10 10.10 -16.25
CA ASN A 181 -9.32 10.14 -15.00
C ASN A 181 -8.17 11.17 -15.01
N GLY A 182 -8.09 11.99 -16.06
CA GLY A 182 -7.07 13.01 -16.21
C GLY A 182 -5.68 12.46 -16.54
N TRP A 183 -5.61 11.30 -17.20
CA TRP A 183 -4.39 10.57 -17.55
C TRP A 183 -3.54 10.25 -16.32
N LYS A 184 -4.16 9.66 -15.30
CA LYS A 184 -3.48 9.28 -14.05
C LYS A 184 -3.28 7.77 -13.97
N VAL A 185 -2.10 7.35 -13.53
CA VAL A 185 -1.81 5.97 -13.13
C VAL A 185 -1.65 5.95 -11.61
N GLY A 186 -2.73 5.59 -10.93
CA GLY A 186 -2.81 5.73 -9.47
C GLY A 186 -2.88 7.21 -9.07
N LYS A 187 -1.93 7.67 -8.24
CA LYS A 187 -1.88 9.07 -7.76
C LYS A 187 -1.07 10.01 -8.67
N ASN A 188 -0.28 9.46 -9.59
CA ASN A 188 0.64 10.21 -10.44
C ASN A 188 0.09 10.37 -11.86
N ASP A 189 0.46 11.44 -12.52
CA ASP A 189 0.19 11.62 -13.95
C ASP A 189 0.94 10.56 -14.76
N MET A 190 0.28 10.05 -15.79
CA MET A 190 0.83 9.07 -16.70
C MET A 190 2.00 9.70 -17.45
N LYS A 191 3.12 8.96 -17.49
CA LYS A 191 4.33 9.37 -18.22
C LYS A 191 4.51 8.60 -19.52
N ASP A 192 4.02 7.37 -19.57
CA ASP A 192 4.11 6.48 -20.73
C ASP A 192 2.84 5.62 -20.85
N TRP A 193 2.07 5.90 -21.89
CA TRP A 193 0.83 5.18 -22.18
C TRP A 193 1.08 3.77 -22.73
N LYS A 194 2.19 3.53 -23.45
CA LYS A 194 2.55 2.21 -24.00
C LYS A 194 2.91 1.23 -22.89
N ALA A 195 3.63 1.69 -21.87
CA ALA A 195 3.88 0.90 -20.65
C ALA A 195 2.56 0.55 -19.93
N THR A 196 1.61 1.47 -19.92
CA THR A 196 0.30 1.25 -19.29
C THR A 196 -0.53 0.21 -20.05
N VAL A 197 -0.55 0.25 -21.39
CA VAL A 197 -1.19 -0.76 -22.25
C VAL A 197 -0.64 -2.17 -21.96
N ARG A 198 0.69 -2.32 -21.88
CA ARG A 198 1.32 -3.62 -21.55
C ARG A 198 0.84 -4.19 -20.22
N ASN A 199 0.71 -3.34 -19.20
CA ASN A 199 0.23 -3.74 -17.88
C ASN A 199 -1.26 -4.11 -17.88
N TRP A 200 -2.08 -3.39 -18.65
CA TRP A 200 -3.51 -3.69 -18.84
C TRP A 200 -3.74 -5.07 -19.44
N VAL A 201 -3.05 -5.39 -20.53
CA VAL A 201 -3.16 -6.69 -21.22
C VAL A 201 -2.75 -7.84 -20.31
N LYS A 202 -1.68 -7.67 -19.52
CA LYS A 202 -1.22 -8.67 -18.54
C LYS A 202 -2.27 -8.93 -17.46
N ARG A 203 -2.99 -7.88 -17.05
CA ARG A 203 -4.05 -7.96 -16.04
C ARG A 203 -5.30 -8.64 -16.59
N GLU A 204 -5.78 -8.29 -17.78
CA GLU A 204 -6.95 -8.94 -18.40
C GLU A 204 -6.74 -10.44 -18.61
N ARG A 205 -5.55 -10.86 -19.06
CA ARG A 205 -5.22 -12.29 -19.20
C ARG A 205 -5.25 -13.04 -17.87
N ALA A 206 -4.83 -12.39 -16.79
CA ALA A 206 -4.85 -12.98 -15.45
C ALA A 206 -6.26 -12.99 -14.82
N GLU A 207 -7.17 -12.13 -15.28
CA GLU A 207 -8.58 -12.12 -14.87
C GLU A 207 -9.38 -13.20 -15.62
N GLN A 208 -9.16 -13.37 -16.93
CA GLN A 208 -9.79 -14.43 -17.73
C GLN A 208 -9.40 -15.85 -17.31
N SER A 209 -8.20 -16.05 -16.76
CA SER A 209 -7.75 -17.36 -16.26
C SER A 209 -8.38 -17.76 -14.91
N LYS A 210 -9.05 -16.84 -14.20
CA LYS A 210 -9.62 -17.09 -12.86
C LYS A 210 -11.11 -17.45 -12.87
N THR A 211 -11.83 -17.12 -13.94
CA THR A 211 -13.27 -17.36 -14.07
C THR A 211 -13.66 -18.79 -14.49
N GLY A 212 -12.71 -19.74 -14.54
CA GLY A 212 -12.91 -21.08 -15.11
C GLY A 212 -13.21 -22.24 -14.16
N THR A 213 -13.22 -22.07 -12.83
CA THR A 213 -13.33 -23.23 -11.90
C THR A 213 -14.18 -22.89 -10.67
N GLY A 214 -15.49 -23.09 -10.76
CA GLY A 214 -16.41 -23.02 -9.63
C GLY A 214 -17.00 -24.41 -9.35
N ALA A 215 -16.64 -25.02 -8.21
CA ALA A 215 -17.38 -26.15 -7.64
C ALA A 215 -18.04 -25.65 -6.35
N GLU A 216 -19.38 -25.61 -6.35
CA GLU A 216 -20.20 -25.22 -5.22
C GLU A 216 -20.09 -26.26 -4.09
N THR A 217 -19.77 -25.80 -2.88
CA THR A 217 -19.95 -26.57 -1.66
C THR A 217 -20.92 -25.79 -0.78
N THR A 218 -22.13 -26.32 -0.63
CA THR A 218 -23.18 -25.72 0.19
C THR A 218 -22.87 -25.96 1.67
N TYR A 219 -22.62 -24.88 2.42
CA TYR A 219 -22.53 -24.92 3.88
C TYR A 219 -23.92 -24.75 4.49
N ASN A 220 -24.22 -25.54 5.51
CA ASN A 220 -25.51 -25.56 6.18
C ASN A 220 -25.57 -24.41 7.22
N ILE A 221 -26.16 -23.29 6.83
CA ILE A 221 -26.15 -22.00 7.55
C ILE A 221 -26.90 -22.08 8.89
N GLU A 222 -27.93 -22.93 8.97
CA GLU A 222 -28.83 -23.03 10.13
C GLU A 222 -28.14 -23.48 11.43
N ALA A 223 -27.07 -24.29 11.33
CA ALA A 223 -26.34 -24.77 12.51
C ALA A 223 -25.37 -23.71 13.08
N PHE A 224 -24.97 -22.73 12.27
CA PHE A 224 -23.98 -21.71 12.66
C PHE A 224 -24.66 -20.53 13.36
N GLU A 225 -25.86 -20.15 12.92
CA GLU A 225 -26.66 -19.05 13.49
C GLU A 225 -27.15 -19.35 14.92
N GLN A 226 -27.46 -20.60 15.25
CA GLN A 226 -27.92 -20.98 16.60
C GLN A 226 -26.83 -20.91 17.69
N SER A 227 -25.56 -20.75 17.31
CA SER A 227 -24.44 -20.70 18.26
C SER A 227 -24.28 -19.35 18.97
N GLY A 228 -25.01 -18.32 18.56
CA GLY A 228 -24.89 -16.96 19.12
C GLY A 228 -23.53 -16.30 18.83
N ALA A 229 -22.68 -16.89 17.98
CA ALA A 229 -21.34 -16.41 17.69
C ALA A 229 -21.29 -15.05 16.96
N PHE A 230 -22.44 -14.53 16.50
CA PHE A 230 -22.56 -13.26 15.79
C PHE A 230 -23.21 -12.13 16.61
N ASP A 231 -23.78 -12.39 17.78
CA ASP A 231 -24.52 -11.35 18.53
C ASP A 231 -23.61 -10.22 19.07
N ASP A 232 -22.30 -10.48 19.18
CA ASP A 232 -21.29 -9.49 19.59
C ASP A 232 -20.70 -8.67 18.43
N LEU A 233 -21.04 -9.00 17.18
CA LEU A 233 -20.54 -8.32 15.99
C LEU A 233 -21.72 -7.68 15.28
N ASP A 234 -21.88 -6.38 15.52
CA ASP A 234 -22.88 -5.51 14.90
C ASP A 234 -22.57 -5.35 13.40
N TRP A 235 -22.77 -6.43 12.63
CA TRP A 235 -22.62 -6.49 11.19
C TRP A 235 -23.97 -6.19 10.56
N ARG A 236 -24.18 -4.93 10.18
CA ARG A 236 -25.25 -4.57 9.26
C ARG A 236 -24.74 -4.65 7.81
N PRO A 237 -25.55 -5.20 6.89
CA PRO A 237 -25.19 -5.36 5.48
C PRO A 237 -24.93 -4.03 4.77
#